data_AF-A0A803J8W9-F1
#
_entry.id   AF-A0A803J8W9-F1
#
_cell.length_a   1.000
_cell.length_b   1.000
_cell.length_c   1.000
_cell.angle_alpha   90.00
_cell.angle_beta   90.00
_cell.angle_gamma   90.00
#
_symmetry.space_group_name_H-M   'P 1'
#
loop_
_entity.id
_entity.type
_entity.pdbx_description
1 polymer ?
#
loop_
_entity_poly.entity_id
_entity_poly.type
_entity_poly.pdbx_seq_one_letter_code
_entity_poly.pdbx_strand_id
1 'polypeptide(L)'
;MAGDSEKHKKNSLFPSPMLIEDTGMRNGRGLQDQWADTVAVRTRTTERQITVHRKLVLAFAISILALIVVTIIAVLLSVRFEECTDGSTRVINSSILEAARFNQNLELDKDSGEGTQRPPVKDPEEEWKPWTYLRLPTHLRPLHYNLMVTAFMNNFTFCGEVNVEIECLNSSRYIVVHAHRLTVERVQVAEDRVAGEVKVSHYFPYPQNQVLVVVLNRSLEAQKSYNLKIIYSAIIENELLGFFRSSYVLHGERRSLAVTQFSPIHARKAFPCFDEPIYKATFKISIRHQTSYLSLSNMPVETSVFEEGGWVTDHFSQTPLMSTYYLAWAVCNFTFKEAVTQSGVVLCAGCYFSRVQGATEVEGYKWINDVFWEGFFFLAKQPMCGNYRMES
;
A
#
# COMPACT_ATOMS: atom_id res chain seq x y z
N MET A 1 14.31 -69.17 -47.16
CA MET A 1 14.67 -70.39 -46.40
C MET A 1 14.38 -70.12 -44.93
N ALA A 2 13.63 -71.03 -44.30
CA ALA A 2 13.34 -71.30 -42.87
C ALA A 2 13.61 -70.18 -41.84
N GLY A 3 12.64 -69.75 -41.02
CA GLY A 3 12.05 -70.39 -39.82
C GLY A 3 11.77 -69.26 -38.81
N ASP A 4 10.95 -69.32 -37.76
CA ASP A 4 10.42 -70.43 -36.95
C ASP A 4 9.31 -69.91 -36.00
N SER A 5 8.41 -70.82 -35.57
CA SER A 5 7.53 -70.94 -34.36
C SER A 5 6.93 -69.72 -33.61
N GLU A 6 5.78 -69.72 -32.91
CA GLU A 6 4.88 -70.78 -32.41
C GLU A 6 3.54 -70.17 -31.89
N LYS A 7 2.49 -71.00 -31.76
CA LYS A 7 1.14 -70.69 -31.22
C LYS A 7 1.07 -70.88 -29.69
N HIS A 8 0.15 -70.19 -29.01
CA HIS A 8 -0.74 -70.83 -28.03
C HIS A 8 -2.02 -70.02 -27.70
N LYS A 9 -3.06 -70.76 -27.31
CA LYS A 9 -4.51 -70.46 -27.26
C LYS A 9 -5.05 -70.69 -25.84
N LYS A 10 -6.18 -70.02 -25.49
CA LYS A 10 -7.25 -70.31 -24.48
C LYS A 10 -7.43 -69.15 -23.48
N ASN A 11 -8.58 -68.88 -22.87
CA ASN A 11 -10.02 -69.03 -23.16
C ASN A 11 -10.75 -68.29 -22.02
N SER A 12 -11.82 -67.58 -22.38
CA SER A 12 -13.03 -67.17 -21.64
C SER A 12 -13.35 -67.70 -20.23
N LEU A 13 -14.00 -66.86 -19.41
CA LEU A 13 -15.28 -67.21 -18.74
C LEU A 13 -16.16 -65.97 -18.43
N PHE A 14 -17.42 -66.06 -18.84
CA PHE A 14 -18.60 -65.16 -18.76
C PHE A 14 -19.41 -65.42 -17.43
N PRO A 15 -20.70 -65.01 -17.20
CA PRO A 15 -21.52 -63.78 -17.47
C PRO A 15 -22.54 -63.32 -16.35
N SER A 16 -23.02 -62.05 -16.44
CA SER A 16 -24.43 -61.53 -16.29
C SER A 16 -25.24 -61.58 -14.96
N PRO A 17 -26.40 -60.86 -14.78
CA PRO A 17 -26.87 -59.52 -15.26
C PRO A 17 -27.77 -58.70 -14.26
N MET A 18 -28.26 -57.52 -14.72
CA MET A 18 -29.62 -56.95 -14.51
C MET A 18 -29.94 -56.12 -13.23
N LEU A 19 -30.18 -54.80 -13.38
CA LEU A 19 -31.53 -54.18 -13.43
C LEU A 19 -31.42 -52.65 -13.57
N ILE A 20 -32.08 -52.12 -14.60
CA ILE A 20 -32.45 -50.71 -14.73
C ILE A 20 -33.88 -50.62 -14.25
N GLU A 21 -34.14 -49.80 -13.23
CA GLU A 21 -35.49 -49.40 -12.84
C GLU A 21 -35.54 -47.87 -12.90
N ASP A 22 -36.32 -47.39 -13.87
CA ASP A 22 -36.56 -45.99 -14.17
C ASP A 22 -37.93 -45.65 -13.58
N THR A 23 -37.98 -44.87 -12.50
CA THR A 23 -39.23 -44.27 -12.02
C THR A 23 -39.01 -42.88 -11.45
N GLY A 24 -39.71 -41.91 -12.04
CA GLY A 24 -40.33 -40.82 -11.29
C GLY A 24 -39.63 -39.47 -11.27
N MET A 25 -39.99 -38.61 -12.23
CA MET A 25 -39.98 -37.16 -12.02
C MET A 25 -40.80 -36.80 -10.76
N ARG A 26 -40.18 -36.13 -9.78
CA ARG A 26 -40.87 -35.16 -8.92
C ARG A 26 -39.90 -34.20 -8.20
N ASN A 27 -40.02 -32.92 -8.58
CA ASN A 27 -39.90 -31.72 -7.75
C ASN A 27 -38.78 -31.59 -6.71
N GLY A 28 -37.83 -30.70 -7.02
CA GLY A 28 -37.68 -29.44 -6.29
C GLY A 28 -37.12 -29.48 -4.87
N ARG A 29 -35.94 -28.84 -4.74
CA ARG A 29 -35.28 -28.34 -3.51
C ARG A 29 -34.58 -29.39 -2.65
N GLY A 30 -33.26 -29.43 -2.81
CA GLY A 30 -32.33 -29.90 -1.80
C GLY A 30 -30.93 -29.41 -2.14
N LEU A 31 -30.38 -28.55 -1.30
CA LEU A 31 -28.99 -28.60 -0.84
C LEU A 31 -28.94 -27.73 0.43
N GLN A 32 -29.09 -28.42 1.55
CA GLN A 32 -28.99 -27.90 2.89
C GLN A 32 -27.50 -27.75 3.23
N ASP A 33 -27.13 -26.59 3.76
CA ASP A 33 -25.77 -26.21 4.15
C ASP A 33 -25.17 -27.17 5.20
N GLN A 34 -24.54 -28.25 4.75
CA GLN A 34 -23.81 -29.20 5.61
C GLN A 34 -22.30 -28.96 5.67
N TRP A 35 -21.80 -27.82 5.14
CA TRP A 35 -20.38 -27.44 5.26
C TRP A 35 -20.08 -26.53 6.46
N ALA A 36 -21.11 -25.96 7.09
CA ALA A 36 -20.94 -25.00 8.18
C ALA A 36 -20.59 -25.65 9.54
N ASP A 37 -20.90 -26.94 9.72
CA ASP A 37 -20.82 -27.58 11.05
C ASP A 37 -19.53 -28.37 11.33
N THR A 38 -18.58 -28.42 10.39
CA THR A 38 -17.27 -29.11 10.62
C THR A 38 -16.08 -28.17 10.69
N VAL A 39 -16.28 -26.85 10.61
CA VAL A 39 -15.24 -25.87 10.93
C VAL A 39 -15.21 -25.68 12.45
N ALA A 40 -14.68 -26.68 13.15
CA ALA A 40 -14.15 -26.44 14.49
C ALA A 40 -13.00 -25.44 14.34
N VAL A 41 -13.28 -24.17 14.63
CA VAL A 41 -12.29 -23.13 14.85
C VAL A 41 -11.35 -23.68 15.92
N ARG A 42 -10.16 -24.12 15.50
CA ARG A 42 -9.09 -24.43 16.44
C ARG A 42 -8.73 -23.10 17.09
N THR A 43 -9.21 -22.88 18.32
CA THR A 43 -8.84 -21.72 19.13
C THR A 43 -7.31 -21.74 19.28
N ARG A 44 -6.63 -20.95 18.46
CA ARG A 44 -5.21 -20.66 18.63
C ARG A 44 -5.05 -20.07 20.03
N THR A 45 -4.05 -20.55 20.73
CA THR A 45 -3.65 -20.18 22.09
C THR A 45 -3.48 -18.67 22.25
N THR A 46 -4.55 -17.96 22.58
CA THR A 46 -4.53 -16.52 22.92
C THR A 46 -4.47 -16.27 24.44
N GLU A 47 -4.66 -17.29 25.28
CA GLU A 47 -4.68 -17.11 26.75
C GLU A 47 -3.36 -16.55 27.30
N ARG A 48 -2.20 -16.96 26.76
CA ARG A 48 -0.90 -16.46 27.23
C ARG A 48 -0.58 -15.03 26.77
N GLN A 49 -1.02 -14.62 25.58
CA GLN A 49 -0.76 -13.27 25.07
C GLN A 49 -1.73 -12.22 25.66
N ILE A 50 -2.99 -12.59 25.90
CA ILE A 50 -3.99 -11.71 26.53
C ILE A 50 -3.65 -11.42 28.00
N THR A 51 -3.11 -12.41 28.73
CA THR A 51 -2.65 -12.20 30.11
C THR A 51 -1.41 -11.31 30.19
N VAL A 52 -0.48 -11.42 29.23
CA VAL A 52 0.72 -10.55 29.17
C VAL A 52 0.32 -9.11 28.86
N HIS A 53 -0.59 -8.88 27.92
CA HIS A 53 -1.05 -7.53 27.57
C HIS A 53 -1.82 -6.86 28.73
N ARG A 54 -2.65 -7.61 29.46
CA ARG A 54 -3.34 -7.08 30.66
C ARG A 54 -2.38 -6.72 31.79
N LYS A 55 -1.35 -7.54 32.04
CA LYS A 55 -0.34 -7.23 33.05
C LYS A 55 0.50 -6.01 32.67
N LEU A 56 0.85 -5.87 31.39
CA LEU A 56 1.60 -4.72 30.88
C LEU A 56 0.78 -3.42 30.98
N VAL A 57 -0.50 -3.45 30.60
CA VAL A 57 -1.41 -2.29 30.69
C VAL A 57 -1.65 -1.90 32.15
N LEU A 58 -1.83 -2.87 33.04
CA LEU A 58 -1.98 -2.61 34.48
C LEU A 58 -0.71 -1.99 35.07
N ALA A 59 0.48 -2.48 34.70
CA ALA A 59 1.75 -1.92 35.14
C ALA A 59 1.96 -0.48 34.63
N PHE A 60 1.57 -0.18 33.38
CA PHE A 60 1.64 1.17 32.83
C PHE A 60 0.67 2.13 33.54
N ALA A 61 -0.55 1.68 33.83
CA ALA A 61 -1.53 2.46 34.59
C ALA A 61 -1.05 2.76 36.02
N ILE A 62 -0.45 1.78 36.71
CA ILE A 62 0.12 1.98 38.05
C ILE A 62 1.30 2.96 38.01
N SER A 63 2.16 2.88 36.98
CA SER A 63 3.28 3.81 36.79
C SER A 63 2.82 5.26 36.59
N ILE A 64 1.79 5.48 35.76
CA ILE A 64 1.20 6.80 35.56
C ILE A 64 0.58 7.33 36.86
N LEU A 65 -0.14 6.49 37.61
CA LEU A 65 -0.77 6.90 38.86
C LEU A 65 0.29 7.28 39.91
N ALA A 66 1.39 6.52 40.00
CA ALA A 66 2.51 6.85 40.87
C ALA A 66 3.16 8.19 40.49
N LEU A 67 3.35 8.47 39.19
CA LEU A 67 3.87 9.77 38.73
C LEU A 67 2.95 10.93 39.11
N ILE A 68 1.63 10.76 38.96
CA ILE A 68 0.64 11.79 39.35
C ILE A 68 0.67 12.02 40.88
N VAL A 69 0.81 10.97 41.68
CA VAL A 69 0.92 11.11 43.14
C VAL A 69 2.20 11.84 43.52
N VAL A 70 3.33 11.52 42.89
CA VAL A 70 4.62 12.20 43.14
C VAL A 70 4.54 13.68 42.77
N THR A 71 3.91 14.03 41.64
CA THR A 71 3.75 15.44 41.26
C THR A 71 2.81 16.18 42.21
N ILE A 72 1.72 15.56 42.66
CA ILE A 72 0.83 16.16 43.67
C ILE A 72 1.57 16.36 45.00
N ILE A 73 2.35 15.39 45.47
CA ILE A 73 3.15 15.53 46.69
C ILE A 73 4.18 16.65 46.55
N ALA A 74 4.87 16.74 45.40
CA ALA A 74 5.84 17.80 45.14
C ALA A 74 5.18 19.20 45.16
N VAL A 75 3.99 19.34 44.57
CA VAL A 75 3.22 20.59 44.59
C VAL A 75 2.75 20.91 46.02
N LEU A 76 2.23 19.92 46.76
CA LEU A 76 1.81 20.12 48.15
C LEU A 76 2.99 20.50 49.06
N LEU A 77 4.17 19.89 48.87
CA LEU A 77 5.39 20.25 49.59
C LEU A 77 5.87 21.66 49.22
N SER A 78 5.72 22.06 47.96
CA SER A 78 6.06 23.43 47.51
C SER A 78 5.13 24.45 48.16
N VAL A 79 3.83 24.18 48.23
CA VAL A 79 2.83 25.03 48.91
C VAL A 79 3.07 25.08 50.42
N ARG A 80 3.49 23.97 51.05
CA ARG A 80 3.86 23.94 52.48
C ARG A 80 5.16 24.68 52.80
N PHE A 81 6.07 24.83 51.83
CA PHE A 81 7.29 25.61 52.03
C PHE A 81 7.00 27.11 52.11
N GLU A 82 5.94 27.56 51.43
CA GLU A 82 5.48 28.96 51.46
C GLU A 82 4.74 29.31 52.78
N GLU A 83 4.26 28.31 53.53
CA GLU A 83 3.67 28.48 54.87
C GLU A 83 4.69 28.48 56.03
N CYS A 84 5.97 28.23 55.77
CA CYS A 84 7.05 28.34 56.77
C CYS A 84 7.85 29.65 56.67
N THR A 85 7.54 30.52 55.70
CA THR A 85 8.12 31.86 55.57
C THR A 85 7.05 32.94 55.66
N ASP A 86 6.23 32.91 56.71
CA ASP A 86 5.54 34.13 57.10
C ASP A 86 5.40 34.25 58.62
N GLY A 87 6.43 34.88 59.19
CA GLY A 87 6.56 35.20 60.60
C GLY A 87 7.08 36.62 60.78
N SER A 88 6.54 37.61 60.05
CA SER A 88 6.46 38.99 60.56
C SER A 88 5.52 39.88 59.74
N THR A 89 4.34 40.06 60.34
CA THR A 89 3.65 41.34 60.52
C THR A 89 2.82 41.88 59.35
N ARG A 90 1.55 41.47 59.43
CA ARG A 90 0.30 42.03 58.87
C ARG A 90 0.15 43.57 59.04
N VAL A 91 -0.89 44.06 58.34
CA VAL A 91 -1.84 45.19 58.63
C VAL A 91 -1.75 46.25 57.50
N ILE A 92 -2.73 46.49 56.61
CA ILE A 92 -4.20 46.66 56.76
C ILE A 92 -4.99 46.17 55.51
N ASN A 93 -5.91 45.24 55.77
CA ASN A 93 -7.29 45.03 55.30
C ASN A 93 -7.72 45.41 53.87
N SER A 94 -8.07 44.35 53.13
CA SER A 94 -9.21 44.29 52.23
C SER A 94 -10.54 44.30 52.99
N SER A 95 -11.48 45.17 52.62
CA SER A 95 -12.91 44.83 52.44
C SER A 95 -13.76 46.09 52.24
N ILE A 96 -14.14 46.39 50.99
CA ILE A 96 -15.55 46.59 50.63
C ILE A 96 -15.74 45.95 49.24
N LEU A 97 -16.62 44.96 49.25
CA LEU A 97 -17.10 44.15 48.14
C LEU A 97 -17.85 45.00 47.10
N GLU A 98 -17.68 44.60 45.84
CA GLU A 98 -18.73 44.48 44.82
C GLU A 98 -20.06 45.22 45.03
N ALA A 99 -20.36 46.17 44.14
CA ALA A 99 -21.66 46.21 43.48
C ALA A 99 -21.64 47.09 42.22
N ALA A 100 -21.97 46.44 41.11
CA ALA A 100 -22.89 46.95 40.10
C ALA A 100 -22.49 48.15 39.21
N ARG A 101 -22.42 47.82 37.91
CA ARG A 101 -23.15 48.46 36.80
C ARG A 101 -23.06 50.00 36.69
N PHE A 102 -22.30 50.46 35.69
CA PHE A 102 -22.66 51.52 34.74
C PHE A 102 -21.38 51.81 33.91
N ASN A 103 -21.40 51.99 32.59
CA ASN A 103 -22.26 52.92 31.86
C ASN A 103 -22.55 52.46 30.43
N GLN A 104 -23.84 52.44 30.14
CA GLN A 104 -24.45 52.79 28.86
C GLN A 104 -24.54 54.33 28.80
N ASN A 105 -24.40 54.93 27.61
CA ASN A 105 -25.12 56.12 27.07
C ASN A 105 -24.26 56.74 25.95
N LEU A 106 -24.63 56.64 24.66
CA LEU A 106 -25.66 57.38 23.91
C LEU A 106 -25.38 58.91 23.76
N GLU A 107 -24.80 59.23 22.60
CA GLU A 107 -25.11 60.27 21.59
C GLU A 107 -25.40 61.74 21.95
N LEU A 108 -24.73 62.66 21.21
CA LEU A 108 -25.35 63.80 20.49
C LEU A 108 -24.39 64.46 19.46
N ASP A 109 -24.51 64.00 18.22
CA ASP A 109 -24.68 64.65 16.90
C ASP A 109 -24.00 65.96 16.40
N LYS A 110 -23.86 65.99 15.05
CA LYS A 110 -23.48 67.02 14.05
C LYS A 110 -21.98 67.22 13.80
N ASP A 111 -21.41 67.15 12.58
CA ASP A 111 -21.88 67.62 11.27
C ASP A 111 -21.07 66.98 10.11
N SER A 112 -21.66 67.09 8.93
CA SER A 112 -21.38 66.60 7.57
C SER A 112 -19.96 66.64 6.98
N GLY A 113 -19.64 65.64 6.14
CA GLY A 113 -18.46 65.63 5.27
C GLY A 113 -18.21 64.28 4.56
N GLU A 114 -18.65 64.20 3.31
CA GLU A 114 -18.68 63.06 2.39
C GLU A 114 -17.28 62.51 2.02
N GLY A 115 -17.08 61.18 2.07
CA GLY A 115 -15.81 60.54 1.71
C GLY A 115 -15.80 59.03 1.91
N THR A 116 -16.47 58.28 1.03
CA THR A 116 -16.52 56.81 1.02
C THR A 116 -15.13 56.20 0.86
N GLN A 117 -14.49 55.77 1.95
CA GLN A 117 -13.38 54.80 1.91
C GLN A 117 -13.94 53.42 2.25
N ARG A 118 -14.08 52.57 1.22
CA ARG A 118 -14.29 51.14 1.38
C ARG A 118 -13.11 50.53 2.16
N PRO A 119 -13.33 49.51 3.01
CA PRO A 119 -12.23 48.70 3.50
C PRO A 119 -11.50 48.06 2.31
N PRO A 120 -10.19 47.76 2.39
CA PRO A 120 -9.47 47.19 1.28
C PRO A 120 -10.14 45.86 0.91
N VAL A 121 -10.67 45.82 -0.32
CA VAL A 121 -11.12 44.61 -0.97
C VAL A 121 -9.91 43.67 -0.99
N LYS A 122 -9.94 42.60 -0.19
CA LYS A 122 -9.03 41.47 -0.41
C LYS A 122 -9.27 41.00 -1.85
N ASP A 123 -8.20 40.95 -2.63
CA ASP A 123 -8.21 40.56 -4.03
C ASP A 123 -9.09 39.31 -4.25
N PRO A 124 -10.03 39.34 -5.21
CA PRO A 124 -10.90 38.21 -5.49
C PRO A 124 -10.20 37.25 -6.45
N GLU A 125 -9.26 36.46 -5.95
CA GLU A 125 -8.79 35.19 -6.56
C GLU A 125 -7.72 34.60 -5.65
N GLU A 126 -8.14 33.90 -4.59
CA GLU A 126 -7.30 32.83 -4.04
C GLU A 126 -7.16 31.82 -5.18
N GLU A 127 -6.06 31.90 -5.94
CA GLU A 127 -5.72 30.95 -7.00
C GLU A 127 -6.00 29.54 -6.45
N TRP A 128 -6.91 28.81 -7.07
CA TRP A 128 -7.22 27.45 -6.63
C TRP A 128 -5.95 26.60 -6.74
N LYS A 129 -5.35 26.29 -5.58
CA LYS A 129 -4.10 25.53 -5.43
C LYS A 129 -4.44 24.12 -4.94
N PRO A 130 -4.87 23.19 -5.83
CA PRO A 130 -5.39 21.88 -5.44
C PRO A 130 -4.45 21.03 -4.56
N TRP A 131 -3.14 21.29 -4.61
CA TRP A 131 -2.13 20.55 -3.86
C TRP A 131 -2.00 20.93 -2.38
N THR A 132 -2.64 22.01 -1.93
CA THR A 132 -2.61 22.41 -0.50
C THR A 132 -3.51 21.54 0.37
N TYR A 133 -4.41 20.77 -0.24
CA TYR A 133 -5.28 19.81 0.44
C TYR A 133 -4.59 18.45 0.62
N LEU A 134 -4.94 17.75 1.70
CA LEU A 134 -4.38 16.43 2.01
C LEU A 134 -4.84 15.34 1.02
N ARG A 135 -6.07 15.46 0.51
CA ARG A 135 -6.64 14.53 -0.47
C ARG A 135 -6.35 15.01 -1.87
N LEU A 136 -6.11 14.07 -2.78
CA LEU A 136 -5.97 14.38 -4.18
C LEU A 136 -7.25 15.00 -4.73
N PRO A 137 -7.11 15.93 -5.68
CA PRO A 137 -8.24 16.43 -6.45
C PRO A 137 -8.95 15.31 -7.23
N THR A 138 -10.27 15.43 -7.37
CA THR A 138 -11.11 14.40 -8.01
C THR A 138 -11.28 14.59 -9.52
N HIS A 139 -10.59 15.54 -10.13
CA HIS A 139 -10.74 15.86 -11.56
C HIS A 139 -9.99 14.90 -12.49
N LEU A 140 -9.12 14.04 -11.96
CA LEU A 140 -8.41 13.00 -12.71
C LEU A 140 -8.66 11.62 -12.11
N ARG A 141 -8.74 10.62 -12.98
CA ARG A 141 -8.87 9.22 -12.61
C ARG A 141 -7.81 8.39 -13.34
N PRO A 142 -6.95 7.63 -12.65
CA PRO A 142 -6.04 6.71 -13.32
C PRO A 142 -6.80 5.48 -13.85
N LEU A 143 -6.38 4.98 -15.01
CA LEU A 143 -6.96 3.80 -15.66
C LEU A 143 -5.96 2.65 -15.68
N HIS A 144 -4.73 2.92 -16.12
CA HIS A 144 -3.68 1.94 -16.29
C HIS A 144 -2.31 2.52 -15.96
N TYR A 145 -1.45 1.70 -15.35
CA TYR A 145 -0.05 2.02 -15.09
C TYR A 145 0.85 1.03 -15.82
N ASN A 146 1.81 1.55 -16.59
CA ASN A 146 2.97 0.80 -17.05
C ASN A 146 4.19 1.27 -16.24
N LEU A 147 4.73 0.36 -15.43
CA LEU A 147 5.83 0.62 -14.51
C LEU A 147 7.07 -0.12 -15.00
N MET A 148 8.16 0.60 -15.19
CA MET A 148 9.48 0.01 -15.40
C MET A 148 10.39 0.40 -14.23
N VAL A 149 10.92 -0.59 -13.52
CA VAL A 149 11.78 -0.41 -12.35
C VAL A 149 13.12 -1.05 -12.62
N THR A 150 14.21 -0.28 -12.55
CA THR A 150 15.58 -0.80 -12.61
C THR A 150 16.18 -0.77 -11.22
N ALA A 151 16.47 -1.93 -10.65
CA ALA A 151 17.01 -2.06 -9.30
C ALA A 151 18.54 -2.28 -9.31
N PHE A 152 19.27 -1.42 -8.60
CA PHE A 152 20.71 -1.51 -8.42
C PHE A 152 21.04 -2.01 -7.01
N MET A 153 21.21 -3.33 -6.89
CA MET A 153 21.41 -4.00 -5.59
C MET A 153 22.80 -3.76 -4.96
N ASN A 154 23.77 -3.27 -5.73
CA ASN A 154 25.13 -2.97 -5.28
C ASN A 154 25.22 -1.66 -4.46
N ASN A 155 24.52 -0.62 -4.90
CA ASN A 155 24.48 0.70 -4.24
C ASN A 155 23.13 0.99 -3.55
N PHE A 156 22.17 0.08 -3.67
CA PHE A 156 20.81 0.20 -3.13
C PHE A 156 20.09 1.44 -3.63
N THR A 157 20.08 1.61 -4.94
CA THR A 157 19.31 2.64 -5.63
C THR A 157 18.40 2.01 -6.67
N PHE A 158 17.42 2.76 -7.14
CA PHE A 158 16.59 2.34 -8.25
C PHE A 158 16.19 3.53 -9.11
N CYS A 159 16.06 3.27 -10.41
CA CYS A 159 15.47 4.19 -11.36
C CYS A 159 14.10 3.64 -11.78
N GLY A 160 13.17 4.54 -12.05
CA GLY A 160 11.84 4.16 -12.48
C GLY A 160 11.30 5.04 -13.59
N GLU A 161 10.49 4.41 -14.44
CA GLU A 161 9.62 5.08 -15.37
C GLU A 161 8.19 4.67 -15.04
N VAL A 162 7.32 5.65 -14.78
CA VAL A 162 5.88 5.44 -14.69
C VAL A 162 5.20 6.10 -15.87
N ASN A 163 4.43 5.33 -16.63
CA ASN A 163 3.45 5.85 -17.58
C ASN A 163 2.07 5.54 -17.02
N VAL A 164 1.30 6.56 -16.69
CA VAL A 164 -0.07 6.42 -16.22
C VAL A 164 -1.04 6.98 -17.24
N GLU A 165 -1.96 6.13 -17.69
CA GLU A 165 -3.14 6.56 -18.42
C GLU A 165 -4.13 7.17 -17.44
N ILE A 166 -4.48 8.43 -17.67
CA ILE A 166 -5.39 9.22 -16.84
C ILE A 166 -6.56 9.72 -17.67
N GLU A 167 -7.76 9.59 -17.12
CA GLU A 167 -8.95 10.21 -17.65
C GLU A 167 -9.19 11.54 -16.94
N CYS A 168 -9.44 12.58 -17.72
CA CYS A 168 -9.82 13.89 -17.19
C CYS A 168 -11.34 13.97 -17.04
N LEU A 169 -11.83 14.00 -15.80
CA LEU A 169 -13.27 14.10 -15.50
C LEU A 169 -13.76 15.54 -15.57
N ASN A 170 -12.93 16.48 -15.12
CA ASN A 170 -13.20 17.91 -15.13
C ASN A 170 -11.97 18.66 -15.63
N SER A 171 -12.18 19.68 -16.47
CA SER A 171 -11.08 20.43 -17.06
C SER A 171 -10.16 21.02 -15.97
N SER A 172 -8.86 20.81 -16.12
CA SER A 172 -7.88 21.26 -15.14
C SER A 172 -6.52 21.47 -15.78
N ARG A 173 -5.77 22.45 -15.24
CA ARG A 173 -4.39 22.74 -15.63
C ARG A 173 -3.35 22.02 -14.76
N TYR A 174 -3.79 21.32 -13.73
CA TYR A 174 -2.93 20.71 -12.73
C TYR A 174 -3.09 19.21 -12.72
N ILE A 175 -1.97 18.49 -12.74
CA ILE A 175 -1.94 17.07 -12.37
C ILE A 175 -1.22 16.99 -11.03
N VAL A 176 -1.90 16.46 -10.03
CA VAL A 176 -1.37 16.29 -8.67
C VAL A 176 -1.33 14.80 -8.37
N VAL A 177 -0.14 14.27 -8.08
CA VAL A 177 0.07 12.86 -7.74
C VAL A 177 0.89 12.77 -6.45
N HIS A 178 0.73 11.69 -5.68
CA HIS A 178 1.58 11.45 -4.52
C HIS A 178 2.99 11.05 -4.96
N ALA A 179 4.00 11.64 -4.32
CA ALA A 179 5.41 11.30 -4.49
C ALA A 179 6.18 11.70 -3.23
N HIS A 180 6.99 10.79 -2.69
CA HIS A 180 7.78 11.05 -1.49
C HIS A 180 9.18 10.45 -1.59
N ARG A 181 10.21 11.26 -1.34
CA ARG A 181 11.63 10.86 -1.44
C ARG A 181 12.03 10.30 -2.81
N LEU A 182 11.45 10.86 -3.86
CA LEU A 182 11.78 10.56 -5.25
C LEU A 182 12.47 11.77 -5.89
N THR A 183 13.52 11.55 -6.66
CA THR A 183 14.17 12.56 -7.49
C THR A 183 13.54 12.50 -8.88
N VAL A 184 12.73 13.50 -9.23
CA VAL A 184 12.03 13.56 -10.52
C VAL A 184 12.93 14.20 -11.57
N GLU A 185 13.29 13.42 -12.59
CA GLU A 185 14.22 13.84 -13.65
C GLU A 185 13.47 14.42 -14.84
N ARG A 186 12.33 13.83 -15.20
CA ARG A 186 11.54 14.27 -16.36
C ARG A 186 10.06 13.99 -16.18
N VAL A 187 9.22 14.92 -16.63
CA VAL A 187 7.77 14.78 -16.72
C VAL A 187 7.31 15.11 -18.13
N GLN A 188 6.48 14.26 -18.73
CA GLN A 188 5.86 14.48 -20.04
C GLN A 188 4.38 14.12 -19.99
N VAL A 189 3.57 14.85 -20.76
CA VAL A 189 2.13 14.60 -20.87
C VAL A 189 1.74 14.59 -22.33
N ALA A 190 1.00 13.56 -22.76
CA ALA A 190 0.53 13.39 -24.13
C ALA A 190 -0.96 13.03 -24.13
N GLU A 191 -1.69 13.48 -25.16
CA GLU A 191 -3.07 13.07 -25.41
C GLU A 191 -3.08 11.75 -26.20
N ASP A 192 -3.90 10.78 -25.78
CA ASP A 192 -3.82 9.38 -26.24
C ASP A 192 -4.23 9.18 -27.73
N ARG A 193 -4.94 10.13 -28.34
CA ARG A 193 -5.61 9.92 -29.65
C ARG A 193 -5.03 10.66 -30.84
N VAL A 194 -4.11 11.59 -30.62
CA VAL A 194 -3.43 12.36 -31.66
C VAL A 194 -2.10 12.74 -31.05
N ALA A 195 -1.01 12.77 -31.83
CA ALA A 195 0.31 13.22 -31.40
C ALA A 195 0.33 14.70 -30.94
N GLY A 196 -0.42 15.01 -29.88
CA GLY A 196 -0.64 16.32 -29.31
C GLY A 196 -0.01 16.35 -27.95
N GLU A 197 1.29 16.65 -27.92
CA GLU A 197 2.00 16.92 -26.68
C GLU A 197 1.24 17.99 -25.88
N VAL A 198 0.97 17.69 -24.60
CA VAL A 198 0.47 18.67 -23.66
C VAL A 198 1.69 19.27 -22.97
N LYS A 199 2.12 20.44 -23.43
CA LYS A 199 3.34 21.07 -22.93
C LYS A 199 3.24 21.34 -21.42
N VAL A 200 4.13 20.69 -20.68
CA VAL A 200 4.34 20.95 -19.25
C VAL A 200 5.00 22.31 -19.10
N SER A 201 4.38 23.19 -18.32
CA SER A 201 4.93 24.51 -17.97
C SER A 201 6.13 24.33 -17.05
N HIS A 202 5.89 23.66 -15.92
CA HIS A 202 6.87 23.30 -14.90
C HIS A 202 6.24 22.25 -13.98
N TYR A 203 7.06 21.66 -13.12
CA TYR A 203 6.59 20.79 -12.04
C TYR A 203 7.42 21.04 -10.79
N PHE A 204 6.84 20.78 -9.62
CA PHE A 204 7.53 20.94 -8.35
C PHE A 204 7.00 19.97 -7.29
N PRO A 205 7.86 19.49 -6.38
CA PRO A 205 7.40 18.76 -5.21
C PRO A 205 6.75 19.70 -4.19
N TYR A 206 5.72 19.23 -3.50
CA TYR A 206 5.12 19.89 -2.35
C TYR A 206 5.22 18.94 -1.13
N PRO A 207 6.34 18.98 -0.39
CA PRO A 207 6.68 17.97 0.61
C PRO A 207 5.68 17.85 1.76
N GLN A 208 4.99 18.93 2.11
CA GLN A 208 4.02 19.00 3.22
C GLN A 208 2.91 17.97 3.06
N ASN A 209 2.41 17.79 1.83
CA ASN A 209 1.36 16.80 1.51
C ASN A 209 1.91 15.60 0.73
N GLN A 210 3.24 15.51 0.55
CA GLN A 210 3.90 14.43 -0.17
C GLN A 210 3.36 14.25 -1.60
N VAL A 211 3.20 15.37 -2.32
CA VAL A 211 2.70 15.38 -3.70
C VAL A 211 3.71 15.99 -4.65
N LEU A 212 3.65 15.57 -5.91
CA LEU A 212 4.26 16.21 -7.05
C LEU A 212 3.16 16.96 -7.81
N VAL A 213 3.39 18.24 -8.09
CA VAL A 213 2.48 19.09 -8.86
C VAL A 213 3.06 19.29 -10.24
N VAL A 214 2.27 18.97 -11.26
CA VAL A 214 2.60 19.21 -12.67
C VAL A 214 1.66 20.30 -13.19
N VAL A 215 2.23 21.42 -13.62
CA VAL A 215 1.50 22.57 -14.15
C VAL A 215 1.58 22.54 -15.67
N LEU A 216 0.43 22.63 -16.32
CA LEU A 216 0.30 22.55 -17.78
C LEU A 216 0.09 23.95 -18.38
N ASN A 217 0.58 24.14 -19.61
CA ASN A 217 0.38 25.38 -20.36
C ASN A 217 -1.07 25.55 -20.85
N ARG A 218 -1.79 24.44 -21.05
CA ARG A 218 -3.21 24.42 -21.36
C ARG A 218 -3.97 23.50 -20.41
N SER A 219 -5.26 23.74 -20.23
CA SER A 219 -6.11 22.82 -19.47
C SER A 219 -6.26 21.50 -20.22
N LEU A 220 -6.28 20.41 -19.47
CA LEU A 220 -6.81 19.14 -19.94
C LEU A 220 -8.30 19.32 -20.23
N GLU A 221 -8.76 18.71 -21.31
CA GLU A 221 -10.17 18.71 -21.67
C GLU A 221 -10.87 17.56 -20.95
N ALA A 222 -12.07 17.84 -20.46
CA ALA A 222 -12.87 16.82 -19.79
C ALA A 222 -13.27 15.71 -20.79
N GLN A 223 -13.51 14.51 -20.26
CA GLN A 223 -13.86 13.29 -20.99
C GLN A 223 -12.79 12.82 -22.00
N LYS A 224 -11.55 13.29 -21.86
CA LYS A 224 -10.40 12.82 -22.64
C LYS A 224 -9.41 12.04 -21.79
N SER A 225 -8.66 11.14 -22.44
CA SER A 225 -7.55 10.39 -21.85
C SER A 225 -6.21 10.99 -22.22
N TYR A 226 -5.30 11.00 -21.24
CA TYR A 226 -3.94 11.47 -21.36
C TYR A 226 -2.98 10.43 -20.80
N ASN A 227 -1.75 10.44 -21.28
CA ASN A 227 -0.65 9.67 -20.73
C ASN A 227 0.30 10.61 -19.99
N LEU A 228 0.52 10.35 -18.71
CA LEU A 228 1.51 11.04 -17.88
C LEU A 228 2.73 10.12 -17.71
N LYS A 229 3.86 10.54 -18.27
CA LYS A 229 5.16 9.88 -18.16
C LYS A 229 6.04 10.60 -17.15
N ILE A 230 6.52 9.90 -16.14
CA ILE A 230 7.48 10.44 -15.15
C ILE A 230 8.69 9.51 -15.06
N ILE A 231 9.88 10.09 -15.24
CA ILE A 231 11.17 9.42 -15.02
C ILE A 231 11.75 9.93 -13.70
N TYR A 232 12.15 9.01 -12.84
CA TYR A 232 12.63 9.33 -11.51
C TYR A 232 13.69 8.34 -11.03
N SER A 233 14.38 8.72 -9.97
CA SER A 233 15.34 7.89 -9.25
C SER A 233 15.19 8.05 -7.74
N ALA A 234 15.53 7.00 -6.99
CA ALA A 234 15.44 6.99 -5.53
C ALA A 234 16.37 5.95 -4.91
N ILE A 235 16.52 6.06 -3.59
CA ILE A 235 17.31 5.13 -2.78
C ILE A 235 16.37 4.02 -2.29
N ILE A 236 16.86 2.77 -2.30
CA ILE A 236 16.20 1.65 -1.64
C ILE A 236 16.49 1.77 -0.13
N GLU A 237 15.53 2.36 0.58
CA GLU A 237 15.66 2.71 1.99
C GLU A 237 15.83 1.49 2.90
N ASN A 238 16.42 1.67 4.08
CA ASN A 238 16.45 0.67 5.14
C ASN A 238 15.27 0.88 6.13
N GLU A 239 14.10 1.21 5.59
CA GLU A 239 12.85 1.46 6.31
C GLU A 239 11.86 0.39 5.87
N LEU A 240 11.18 -0.32 6.76
CA LEU A 240 10.31 -1.47 6.40
C LEU A 240 9.04 -1.10 5.60
N LEU A 241 9.03 0.04 4.91
CA LEU A 241 7.90 0.68 4.24
C LEU A 241 8.36 1.28 2.90
N GLY A 242 7.55 1.18 1.86
CA GLY A 242 7.91 1.59 0.51
C GLY A 242 8.69 0.48 -0.20
N PHE A 243 9.62 0.84 -1.10
CA PHE A 243 10.56 -0.10 -1.69
C PHE A 243 11.86 -0.08 -0.88
N PHE A 244 12.08 -1.14 -0.10
CA PHE A 244 13.10 -1.15 0.94
C PHE A 244 14.00 -2.38 0.86
N ARG A 245 15.18 -2.27 1.45
CA ARG A 245 16.16 -3.35 1.49
C ARG A 245 16.13 -4.08 2.81
N SER A 246 16.38 -5.38 2.74
CA SER A 246 16.65 -6.23 3.89
C SER A 246 17.81 -7.17 3.56
N SER A 247 18.30 -7.91 4.55
CA SER A 247 19.37 -8.90 4.35
C SER A 247 19.22 -10.09 5.28
N TYR A 248 19.64 -11.25 4.81
CA TYR A 248 19.72 -12.48 5.59
C TYR A 248 21.11 -13.11 5.43
N VAL A 249 21.46 -14.03 6.33
CA VAL A 249 22.71 -14.78 6.24
C VAL A 249 22.39 -16.21 5.83
N LEU A 250 23.04 -16.67 4.77
CA LEU A 250 22.90 -18.03 4.26
C LEU A 250 24.30 -18.63 4.08
N HIS A 251 24.58 -19.74 4.76
CA HIS A 251 25.90 -20.38 4.76
C HIS A 251 27.06 -19.44 5.14
N GLY A 252 26.82 -18.50 6.07
CA GLY A 252 27.80 -17.50 6.49
C GLY A 252 27.96 -16.31 5.54
N GLU A 253 27.27 -16.32 4.40
CA GLU A 253 27.27 -15.23 3.42
C GLU A 253 26.05 -14.32 3.64
N ARG A 254 26.28 -13.00 3.73
CA ARG A 254 25.19 -12.02 3.80
C ARG A 254 24.60 -11.79 2.40
N ARG A 255 23.30 -12.06 2.24
CA ARG A 255 22.55 -11.82 1.01
C ARG A 255 21.54 -10.70 1.22
N SER A 256 21.45 -9.82 0.23
CA SER A 256 20.54 -8.68 0.24
C SER A 256 19.27 -9.00 -0.57
N LEU A 257 18.16 -8.40 -0.18
CA LEU A 257 16.92 -8.37 -0.93
C LEU A 257 16.34 -6.96 -0.92
N ALA A 258 15.55 -6.63 -1.92
CA ALA A 258 14.72 -5.44 -1.95
C ALA A 258 13.26 -5.88 -2.13
N VAL A 259 12.36 -5.33 -1.32
CA VAL A 259 10.96 -5.74 -1.22
C VAL A 259 10.08 -4.52 -1.02
N THR A 260 8.83 -4.63 -1.45
CA THR A 260 7.84 -3.57 -1.28
C THR A 260 6.88 -3.85 -0.12
N GLN A 261 6.59 -2.82 0.67
CA GLN A 261 5.46 -2.79 1.60
C GLN A 261 4.73 -1.45 1.46
N PHE A 262 3.61 -1.43 0.74
CA PHE A 262 2.92 -0.18 0.38
C PHE A 262 1.75 0.19 1.28
N SER A 263 1.12 -0.78 1.93
CA SER A 263 0.03 -0.46 2.84
C SER A 263 0.51 0.37 4.04
N PRO A 264 -0.15 1.49 4.38
CA PRO A 264 -1.35 2.04 3.73
C PRO A 264 -1.07 3.10 2.64
N ILE A 265 0.03 3.86 2.73
CA ILE A 265 0.30 5.06 1.90
C ILE A 265 1.76 5.14 1.40
N HIS A 266 2.41 3.99 1.22
CA HIS A 266 3.85 3.93 0.93
C HIS A 266 4.16 3.57 -0.52
N ALA A 267 3.17 3.37 -1.39
CA ALA A 267 3.41 3.25 -2.83
C ALA A 267 4.07 4.52 -3.40
N ARG A 268 3.68 5.69 -2.89
CA ARG A 268 4.28 7.00 -3.22
C ARG A 268 5.79 7.12 -2.94
N LYS A 269 6.37 6.22 -2.13
CA LYS A 269 7.82 6.14 -1.88
C LYS A 269 8.56 5.34 -2.94
N ALA A 270 7.84 4.56 -3.75
CA ALA A 270 8.40 3.74 -4.80
C ALA A 270 8.17 4.35 -6.18
N PHE A 271 7.02 4.98 -6.42
CA PHE A 271 6.73 5.63 -7.71
C PHE A 271 5.68 6.75 -7.55
N PRO A 272 5.72 7.81 -8.38
CA PRO A 272 4.68 8.83 -8.38
C PRO A 272 3.32 8.24 -8.81
N CYS A 273 2.29 8.38 -7.97
CA CYS A 273 1.00 7.74 -8.24
C CYS A 273 -0.19 8.37 -7.51
N PHE A 274 -1.41 8.01 -7.91
CA PHE A 274 -2.64 8.36 -7.21
C PHE A 274 -2.83 7.47 -5.97
N ASP A 275 -1.98 7.68 -4.95
CA ASP A 275 -1.87 6.81 -3.77
C ASP A 275 -3.00 7.00 -2.73
N GLU A 276 -4.25 6.78 -3.16
CA GLU A 276 -5.41 6.64 -2.29
C GLU A 276 -6.25 5.43 -2.72
N PRO A 277 -6.85 4.67 -1.78
CA PRO A 277 -7.55 3.42 -2.10
C PRO A 277 -8.67 3.52 -3.15
N ILE A 278 -9.29 4.69 -3.29
CA ILE A 278 -10.38 4.94 -4.26
C ILE A 278 -9.90 4.90 -5.71
N TYR A 279 -8.63 5.22 -5.98
CA TYR A 279 -8.05 5.27 -7.31
C TYR A 279 -7.52 3.89 -7.73
N LYS A 280 -8.45 3.00 -8.06
CA LYS A 280 -8.09 1.69 -8.60
C LYS A 280 -7.66 1.80 -10.05
N ALA A 281 -6.66 1.02 -10.43
CA ALA A 281 -6.15 0.93 -11.80
C ALA A 281 -5.63 -0.49 -12.07
N THR A 282 -5.32 -0.77 -13.33
CA THR A 282 -4.57 -1.96 -13.71
C THR A 282 -3.08 -1.63 -13.82
N PHE A 283 -2.22 -2.62 -13.58
CA PHE A 283 -0.77 -2.43 -13.55
C PHE A 283 -0.09 -3.45 -14.45
N LYS A 284 0.82 -3.00 -15.32
CA LYS A 284 1.82 -3.82 -16.00
C LYS A 284 3.20 -3.43 -15.46
N ILE A 285 3.92 -4.39 -14.90
CA ILE A 285 5.21 -4.14 -14.24
C ILE A 285 6.32 -4.81 -15.06
N SER A 286 7.42 -4.09 -15.27
CA SER A 286 8.66 -4.59 -15.80
C SER A 286 9.79 -4.31 -14.81
N ILE A 287 10.57 -5.32 -14.45
CA ILE A 287 11.65 -5.19 -13.48
C ILE A 287 12.96 -5.57 -14.14
N ARG A 288 13.89 -4.61 -14.21
CA ARG A 288 15.24 -4.79 -14.70
C ARG A 288 16.20 -4.99 -13.52
N HIS A 289 16.89 -6.12 -13.50
CA HIS A 289 17.80 -6.50 -12.43
C HIS A 289 18.99 -7.31 -12.97
N GLN A 290 20.00 -7.53 -12.13
CA GLN A 290 21.12 -8.42 -12.47
C GLN A 290 20.66 -9.87 -12.46
N THR A 291 21.21 -10.70 -13.37
CA THR A 291 20.85 -12.13 -13.53
C THR A 291 21.17 -12.99 -12.30
N SER A 292 21.97 -12.49 -11.36
CA SER A 292 22.23 -13.13 -10.07
C SER A 292 21.06 -13.04 -9.09
N TYR A 293 20.07 -12.17 -9.36
CA TYR A 293 18.85 -11.99 -8.59
C TYR A 293 17.64 -12.54 -9.36
N LEU A 294 16.59 -12.86 -8.61
CA LEU A 294 15.25 -13.16 -9.09
C LEU A 294 14.35 -11.94 -8.85
N SER A 295 13.47 -11.65 -9.80
CA SER A 295 12.37 -10.70 -9.57
C SER A 295 11.03 -11.42 -9.35
N LEU A 296 10.20 -10.86 -8.46
CA LEU A 296 8.85 -11.32 -8.16
C LEU A 296 7.90 -10.13 -8.22
N SER A 297 6.64 -10.38 -8.59
CA SER A 297 5.59 -9.36 -8.66
C SER A 297 4.22 -9.97 -8.34
N ASN A 298 3.16 -9.17 -8.47
CA ASN A 298 1.78 -9.62 -8.31
C ASN A 298 1.39 -10.71 -9.32
N MET A 299 1.77 -10.54 -10.57
CA MET A 299 1.38 -11.41 -11.68
C MET A 299 2.55 -12.32 -12.09
N PRO A 300 2.31 -13.42 -12.81
CA PRO A 300 3.39 -14.24 -13.35
C PRO A 300 4.21 -13.47 -14.39
N VAL A 301 5.47 -13.90 -14.57
CA VAL A 301 6.33 -13.42 -15.65
C VAL A 301 5.73 -13.86 -16.98
N GLU A 302 5.45 -12.89 -17.85
CA GLU A 302 4.99 -13.10 -19.23
C GLU A 302 6.19 -13.36 -20.15
N THR A 303 7.25 -12.55 -20.02
CA THR A 303 8.49 -12.68 -20.81
C THR A 303 9.70 -12.17 -20.02
N SER A 304 10.87 -12.74 -20.28
CA SER A 304 12.16 -12.26 -19.76
C SER A 304 13.09 -11.92 -20.92
N VAL A 305 13.62 -10.69 -20.94
CA VAL A 305 14.55 -10.20 -21.96
C VAL A 305 15.94 -10.11 -21.36
N PHE A 306 16.86 -10.94 -21.86
CA PHE A 306 18.26 -10.92 -21.44
C PHE A 306 19.03 -9.86 -22.23
N GLU A 307 19.81 -9.06 -21.51
CA GLU A 307 20.59 -7.95 -22.05
C GLU A 307 22.09 -8.20 -21.85
N GLU A 308 22.92 -7.46 -22.59
CA GLU A 308 24.37 -7.47 -22.38
C GLU A 308 24.74 -6.99 -20.96
N GLY A 309 25.89 -7.46 -20.45
CA GLY A 309 26.38 -7.05 -19.14
C GLY A 309 25.69 -7.72 -17.94
N GLY A 310 24.99 -8.84 -18.15
CA GLY A 310 24.39 -9.64 -17.07
C GLY A 310 23.12 -9.03 -16.49
N TRP A 311 22.38 -8.27 -17.30
CA TRP A 311 21.08 -7.73 -16.95
C TRP A 311 19.95 -8.56 -17.58
N VAL A 312 18.83 -8.61 -16.90
CA VAL A 312 17.58 -9.19 -17.39
C VAL A 312 16.43 -8.26 -17.02
N THR A 313 15.48 -8.13 -17.94
CA THR A 313 14.22 -7.42 -17.71
C THR A 313 13.07 -8.41 -17.75
N ASP A 314 12.45 -8.64 -16.60
CA ASP A 314 11.26 -9.48 -16.46
C ASP A 314 10.00 -8.63 -16.65
N HIS A 315 9.17 -8.99 -17.62
CA HIS A 315 7.87 -8.39 -17.88
C HIS A 315 6.78 -9.26 -17.28
N PHE A 316 6.01 -8.71 -16.35
CA PHE A 316 4.92 -9.40 -15.69
C PHE A 316 3.59 -9.16 -16.41
N SER A 317 2.67 -10.14 -16.34
CA SER A 317 1.32 -9.97 -16.87
C SER A 317 0.56 -8.83 -16.19
N GLN A 318 -0.46 -8.30 -16.84
CA GLN A 318 -1.27 -7.20 -16.30
C GLN A 318 -2.13 -7.66 -15.10
N THR A 319 -2.17 -6.87 -14.04
CA THR A 319 -3.01 -7.13 -12.86
C THR A 319 -4.50 -6.92 -13.15
N PRO A 320 -5.40 -7.54 -12.37
CA PRO A 320 -6.78 -7.06 -12.27
C PRO A 320 -6.83 -5.63 -11.71
N LEU A 321 -8.02 -5.02 -11.79
CA LEU A 321 -8.27 -3.68 -11.24
C LEU A 321 -8.10 -3.70 -9.71
N MET A 322 -7.10 -2.97 -9.20
CA MET A 322 -6.78 -2.93 -7.77
C MET A 322 -6.23 -1.57 -7.34
N SER A 323 -6.15 -1.36 -6.02
CA SER A 323 -5.56 -0.14 -5.43
C SER A 323 -4.03 -0.24 -5.34
N THR A 324 -3.35 0.91 -5.32
CA THR A 324 -1.88 1.01 -5.27
C THR A 324 -1.23 0.24 -4.11
N TYR A 325 -1.88 0.19 -2.95
CA TYR A 325 -1.31 -0.46 -1.75
C TYR A 325 -1.22 -2.00 -1.85
N TYR A 326 -1.93 -2.63 -2.78
CA TYR A 326 -1.82 -4.08 -3.05
C TYR A 326 -0.66 -4.43 -3.99
N LEU A 327 -0.09 -3.42 -4.65
CA LEU A 327 1.03 -3.62 -5.56
C LEU A 327 2.24 -4.12 -4.77
N ALA A 328 2.91 -5.15 -5.29
CA ALA A 328 4.03 -5.77 -4.63
C ALA A 328 5.05 -6.27 -5.65
N TRP A 329 6.34 -6.04 -5.37
CA TRP A 329 7.43 -6.70 -6.06
C TRP A 329 8.63 -6.93 -5.13
N ALA A 330 9.52 -7.81 -5.57
CA ALA A 330 10.77 -8.09 -4.87
C ALA A 330 11.90 -8.36 -5.86
N VAL A 331 13.13 -8.03 -5.46
CA VAL A 331 14.38 -8.43 -6.12
C VAL A 331 15.25 -9.13 -5.07
N CYS A 332 15.45 -10.44 -5.21
CA CYS A 332 16.02 -11.27 -4.15
C CYS A 332 16.73 -12.52 -4.68
N ASN A 333 17.50 -13.21 -3.81
CA ASN A 333 18.19 -14.46 -4.14
C ASN A 333 17.53 -15.67 -3.46
N PHE A 334 16.20 -15.70 -3.41
CA PHE A 334 15.47 -16.79 -2.79
C PHE A 334 15.47 -18.05 -3.65
N THR A 335 15.48 -19.19 -2.98
CA THR A 335 15.06 -20.47 -3.55
C THR A 335 13.58 -20.66 -3.27
N PHE A 336 12.80 -21.24 -4.17
CA PHE A 336 11.37 -21.46 -3.93
C PHE A 336 11.02 -22.96 -3.95
N LYS A 337 9.99 -23.32 -3.19
CA LYS A 337 9.29 -24.60 -3.35
C LYS A 337 7.92 -24.29 -3.96
N GLU A 338 7.55 -25.06 -4.98
CA GLU A 338 6.25 -24.95 -5.64
C GLU A 338 5.31 -26.07 -5.16
N ALA A 339 4.04 -25.74 -5.00
CA ALA A 339 2.97 -26.70 -4.77
C ALA A 339 1.75 -26.31 -5.60
N VAL A 340 1.05 -27.28 -6.17
CA VAL A 340 -0.16 -27.01 -6.97
C VAL A 340 -1.39 -27.36 -6.15
N THR A 341 -2.34 -26.43 -6.05
CA THR A 341 -3.62 -26.69 -5.38
C THR A 341 -4.52 -27.60 -6.22
N GLN A 342 -5.55 -28.17 -5.61
CA GLN A 342 -6.57 -28.94 -6.34
C GLN A 342 -7.33 -28.10 -7.39
N SER A 343 -7.35 -26.77 -7.22
CA SER A 343 -7.93 -25.82 -8.17
C SER A 343 -6.97 -25.40 -9.29
N GLY A 344 -5.77 -26.00 -9.38
CA GLY A 344 -4.78 -25.70 -10.42
C GLY A 344 -3.97 -24.42 -10.20
N VAL A 345 -4.03 -23.81 -9.01
CA VAL A 345 -3.23 -22.63 -8.66
C VAL A 345 -1.85 -23.07 -8.20
N VAL A 346 -0.80 -22.48 -8.77
CA VAL A 346 0.59 -22.72 -8.35
C VAL A 346 0.90 -21.82 -7.16
N LEU A 347 1.27 -22.43 -6.03
CA LEU A 347 1.73 -21.77 -4.82
C LEU A 347 3.25 -21.85 -4.78
N CYS A 348 3.92 -20.70 -4.87
CA CYS A 348 5.37 -20.61 -4.71
C CYS A 348 5.68 -20.03 -3.33
N ALA A 349 6.33 -20.82 -2.48
CA ALA A 349 6.87 -20.35 -1.22
C ALA A 349 8.36 -20.05 -1.39
N GLY A 350 8.72 -18.77 -1.47
CA GLY A 350 10.11 -18.33 -1.35
C GLY A 350 10.65 -18.69 0.03
N CYS A 351 11.80 -19.34 0.10
CA CYS A 351 12.48 -19.75 1.33
C CYS A 351 13.99 -19.56 1.16
N TYR A 352 14.70 -19.30 2.25
CA TYR A 352 16.15 -19.54 2.29
C TYR A 352 16.42 -20.65 3.29
N PHE A 353 17.18 -21.67 2.87
CA PHE A 353 17.50 -22.82 3.71
C PHE A 353 18.85 -22.60 4.41
N SER A 354 18.86 -21.97 5.59
CA SER A 354 20.05 -22.06 6.44
C SER A 354 20.07 -23.44 7.11
N ARG A 355 21.00 -24.31 6.71
CA ARG A 355 21.25 -25.59 7.38
C ARG A 355 21.88 -25.34 8.76
N VAL A 356 21.08 -24.88 9.72
CA VAL A 356 21.47 -24.92 11.14
C VAL A 356 21.21 -26.35 11.58
N GLN A 357 22.28 -27.07 11.98
CA GLN A 357 22.16 -28.41 12.56
C GLN A 357 21.13 -28.39 13.70
N GLY A 358 19.96 -28.98 13.47
CA GLY A 358 18.89 -29.12 14.47
C GLY A 358 17.63 -28.27 14.26
N ALA A 359 17.59 -27.35 13.28
CA ALA A 359 16.37 -26.59 12.98
C ALA A 359 15.47 -27.40 12.03
N THR A 360 14.29 -27.79 12.52
CA THR A 360 13.20 -28.27 11.68
C THR A 360 12.77 -27.18 10.72
N GLU A 361 12.20 -27.59 9.58
CA GLU A 361 11.81 -26.88 8.35
C GLU A 361 11.01 -25.55 8.51
N VAL A 362 10.80 -25.05 9.73
CA VAL A 362 9.79 -24.06 10.12
C VAL A 362 10.34 -22.63 10.27
N GLU A 363 11.65 -22.42 10.44
CA GLU A 363 12.18 -21.07 10.73
C GLU A 363 12.24 -20.13 9.51
N GLY A 364 12.39 -20.66 8.29
CA GLY A 364 12.39 -19.85 7.06
C GLY A 364 11.03 -19.25 6.70
N TYR A 365 9.93 -19.88 7.13
CA TYR A 365 8.56 -19.43 6.84
C TYR A 365 8.11 -18.24 7.70
N LYS A 366 8.76 -18.00 8.84
CA LYS A 366 8.32 -17.02 9.84
C LYS A 366 8.66 -15.57 9.48
N TRP A 367 9.78 -15.33 8.78
CA TRP A 367 10.19 -13.96 8.43
C TRP A 367 9.43 -13.38 7.23
N ILE A 368 9.16 -14.23 6.23
CA ILE A 368 8.32 -13.83 5.10
C ILE A 368 6.89 -13.64 5.62
N ASN A 369 6.40 -14.57 6.48
CA ASN A 369 5.38 -14.39 7.55
C ASN A 369 4.86 -12.97 7.82
N ASP A 370 5.71 -12.23 8.51
CA ASP A 370 5.29 -11.13 9.36
C ASP A 370 5.43 -9.76 8.65
N VAL A 371 6.10 -9.72 7.49
CA VAL A 371 6.38 -8.47 6.75
C VAL A 371 5.78 -8.48 5.33
N PHE A 372 5.54 -9.66 4.75
CA PHE A 372 5.26 -9.80 3.30
C PHE A 372 3.84 -10.33 2.99
N TRP A 373 3.15 -10.98 3.93
CA TRP A 373 2.02 -11.87 3.57
C TRP A 373 0.64 -11.27 3.35
N GLU A 374 0.28 -10.10 3.89
CA GLU A 374 -1.08 -9.58 3.64
C GLU A 374 -1.28 -9.15 2.17
N GLY A 375 -0.22 -8.71 1.49
CA GLY A 375 -0.26 -8.45 0.04
C GLY A 375 -0.10 -9.71 -0.81
N PHE A 376 0.79 -10.62 -0.40
CA PHE A 376 1.11 -11.81 -1.19
C PHE A 376 0.02 -12.90 -1.15
N PHE A 377 -0.73 -13.06 -0.04
CA PHE A 377 -1.82 -14.05 0.02
C PHE A 377 -3.05 -13.69 -0.84
N PHE A 378 -3.20 -12.44 -1.27
CA PHE A 378 -4.22 -12.11 -2.25
C PHE A 378 -3.91 -12.72 -3.64
N LEU A 379 -2.63 -12.95 -3.93
CA LEU A 379 -2.14 -13.52 -5.19
C LEU A 379 -2.35 -15.04 -5.29
N ALA A 380 -2.36 -15.74 -4.15
CA ALA A 380 -2.60 -17.18 -4.11
C ALA A 380 -4.09 -17.57 -4.16
N LYS A 381 -5.03 -16.61 -4.05
CA LYS A 381 -6.46 -16.87 -3.87
C LYS A 381 -7.37 -16.43 -5.02
N GLN A 382 -6.87 -15.76 -6.05
CA GLN A 382 -7.68 -15.41 -7.22
C GLN A 382 -7.54 -16.53 -8.27
N PRO A 383 -8.65 -17.10 -8.78
CA PRO A 383 -8.59 -18.20 -9.72
C PRO A 383 -7.86 -17.76 -10.99
N MET A 384 -6.81 -18.50 -11.30
CA MET A 384 -6.08 -18.46 -12.57
C MET A 384 -7.09 -18.46 -13.72
N CYS A 385 -6.87 -17.59 -14.72
CA CYS A 385 -7.65 -17.54 -15.96
C CYS A 385 -7.78 -18.94 -16.58
N GLY A 386 -8.88 -19.62 -16.29
CA GLY A 386 -9.39 -20.73 -17.08
C GLY A 386 -10.22 -20.15 -18.22
N ASN A 387 -9.85 -20.52 -19.44
CA ASN A 387 -10.64 -20.28 -20.64
C ASN A 387 -12.11 -20.67 -20.42
N TYR A 388 -13.01 -19.69 -20.37
CA TYR A 388 -14.42 -19.91 -20.68
C TYR A 388 -14.74 -19.17 -21.96
N ARG A 389 -14.81 -19.97 -23.03
CA ARG A 389 -15.42 -19.65 -24.31
C ARG A 389 -16.86 -19.22 -24.04
N MET A 390 -17.18 -17.96 -24.31
CA MET A 390 -18.58 -17.52 -24.41
C MET A 390 -19.13 -18.11 -25.71
N GLU A 391 -19.86 -19.22 -25.60
CA GLU A 391 -20.87 -19.54 -26.61
C GLU A 391 -22.05 -18.57 -26.42
N SER A 392 -22.57 -18.16 -27.57
CA SER A 392 -23.48 -17.03 -27.88
C SER A 392 -24.67 -16.82 -26.96
#